data_AF-A0A1G2VWX1-F1
#
_entry.id   AF-A0A1G2VWX1-F1
#
_cell.length_a   1.000
_cell.length_b   1.000
_cell.length_c   1.000
_cell.angle_alpha   90.00
_cell.angle_beta   90.00
_cell.angle_gamma   90.00
#
_symmetry.space_group_name_H-M   'P 1'
#
loop_
_entity.id
_entity.type
_entity.pdbx_description
1 polymer ?
#
loop_
_entity_poly.entity_id
_entity_poly.type
_entity_poly.pdbx_seq_one_letter_code
_entity_poly.pdbx_strand_id
1 'polypeptide(L)'
;MEELDHENEQRRPLGMVLLGGLYLFFFMLTMSTFGHPFPFLGVIHFGRSAEVLVFADSMICLYLFLGIMKQQTMTWYLLIGYNTFEVVNTLVNLRYLHAADLEKIAGQPVDPQGLAINNISVIIAISLLTGFIYKQRECFTNRSRYLF
;
A
#
# COMPACT_ATOMS: atom_id res chain seq x y z
N MET A 1 -42.11 -8.90 -26.55
CA MET A 1 -40.72 -8.59 -26.92
C MET A 1 -40.23 -7.63 -25.85
N GLU A 2 -39.91 -8.20 -24.68
CA GLU A 2 -39.35 -7.46 -23.54
C GLU A 2 -37.83 -7.59 -23.67
N GLU A 3 -37.21 -6.59 -24.30
CA GLU A 3 -35.77 -6.38 -24.19
C GLU A 3 -35.50 -5.85 -22.77
N LEU A 4 -35.27 -6.78 -21.85
CA LEU A 4 -34.78 -6.48 -20.50
C LEU A 4 -33.36 -5.93 -20.61
N ASP A 5 -33.28 -4.60 -20.58
CA ASP A 5 -32.25 -3.68 -20.08
C ASP A 5 -31.14 -4.26 -19.17
N HIS A 6 -30.40 -5.28 -19.64
CA HIS A 6 -29.26 -5.89 -18.94
C HIS A 6 -27.90 -5.40 -19.45
N GLU A 7 -27.80 -4.20 -20.04
CA GLU A 7 -26.58 -3.75 -20.72
C GLU A 7 -25.95 -2.46 -20.20
N ASN A 8 -26.22 -2.05 -18.96
CA ASN A 8 -25.45 -0.95 -18.35
C ASN A 8 -25.01 -1.23 -16.91
N GLU A 9 -24.61 -2.47 -16.64
CA GLU A 9 -23.65 -2.73 -15.58
C GLU A 9 -22.34 -2.04 -16.00
N GLN A 10 -22.20 -0.79 -15.58
CA GLN A 10 -21.09 0.12 -15.81
C GLN A 10 -19.78 -0.64 -15.59
N ARG A 11 -19.21 -1.21 -16.67
CA ARG A 11 -18.04 -2.08 -16.60
C ARG A 11 -16.96 -1.32 -15.85
N ARG A 12 -16.56 -1.85 -14.70
CA ARG A 12 -15.52 -1.21 -13.88
C ARG A 12 -14.29 -1.00 -14.75
N PRO A 13 -13.75 0.22 -14.84
CA PRO A 13 -12.59 0.47 -15.67
C PRO A 13 -11.46 -0.44 -15.20
N LEU A 14 -10.79 -1.11 -16.14
CA LEU A 14 -9.79 -2.14 -15.88
C LEU A 14 -8.70 -1.64 -14.91
N GLY A 15 -8.35 -0.35 -14.98
CA GLY A 15 -7.44 0.31 -14.05
C GLY A 15 -7.86 0.24 -12.58
N MET A 16 -9.15 0.33 -12.26
CA MET A 16 -9.65 0.21 -10.87
C MET A 16 -9.61 -1.24 -10.38
N VAL A 17 -9.82 -2.21 -11.27
CA VAL A 17 -9.70 -3.64 -10.94
C VAL A 17 -8.25 -4.00 -10.64
N LEU A 18 -7.32 -3.54 -11.47
CA LEU A 18 -5.88 -3.72 -11.23
C LEU A 18 -5.43 -3.03 -9.95
N LEU A 19 -5.91 -1.81 -9.69
CA LEU A 19 -5.62 -1.09 -8.45
C LEU A 19 -6.12 -1.86 -7.23
N GLY A 20 -7.36 -2.37 -7.28
CA GLY A 20 -7.92 -3.22 -6.23
C GLY A 20 -7.07 -4.48 -6.01
N GLY A 21 -6.70 -5.17 -7.09
CA GLY A 21 -5.82 -6.34 -7.01
C GLY A 21 -4.46 -6.03 -6.39
N LEU A 22 -3.87 -4.88 -6.72
CA LEU A 22 -2.59 -4.45 -6.18
C LEU A 22 -2.65 -4.16 -4.67
N TYR A 23 -3.68 -3.45 -4.19
CA TYR A 23 -3.83 -3.20 -2.76
C TYR A 23 -4.20 -4.46 -1.96
N LEU A 24 -4.93 -5.39 -2.58
CA LEU A 24 -5.15 -6.72 -2.00
C LEU A 24 -3.83 -7.50 -1.89
N PHE A 25 -2.98 -7.40 -2.91
CA PHE A 25 -1.65 -8.01 -2.89
C PHE A 25 -0.76 -7.38 -1.81
N PHE A 26 -0.76 -6.06 -1.66
CA PHE A 26 -0.05 -5.37 -0.57
C PHE A 26 -0.57 -5.83 0.80
N PHE A 27 -1.89 -5.92 0.99
CA PHE A 27 -2.45 -6.49 2.21
C PHE A 27 -1.92 -7.91 2.50
N MET A 28 -1.90 -8.79 1.50
CA MET A 28 -1.38 -10.16 1.67
C MET A 28 0.13 -10.17 1.98
N LEU A 29 0.92 -9.30 1.35
CA LEU A 29 2.34 -9.14 1.64
C LEU A 29 2.56 -8.64 3.07
N THR A 30 1.86 -7.59 3.50
CA THR A 30 1.98 -7.09 4.88
C THR A 30 1.61 -8.19 5.87
N MET A 31 0.49 -8.89 5.66
CA MET A 31 0.07 -9.98 6.55
C MET A 31 1.06 -11.15 6.58
N SER A 32 1.75 -11.46 5.48
CA SER A 32 2.75 -12.53 5.48
C SER A 32 4.00 -12.18 6.30
N THR A 33 4.23 -10.89 6.57
CA THR A 33 5.32 -10.42 7.45
C THR A 33 4.94 -10.39 8.94
N PHE A 34 3.74 -10.87 9.31
CA PHE A 34 3.33 -10.91 10.71
C PHE A 34 4.28 -11.76 11.56
N GLY A 35 4.72 -11.21 12.70
CA GLY A 35 5.71 -11.86 13.58
C GLY A 35 7.18 -11.60 13.19
N HIS A 36 7.44 -10.92 12.07
CA HIS A 36 8.79 -10.49 11.71
C HIS A 36 9.10 -9.06 12.20
N PRO A 37 10.38 -8.69 12.34
CA PRO A 37 10.78 -7.32 12.66
C PRO A 37 10.25 -6.33 11.61
N PHE A 38 9.69 -5.22 12.06
CA PHE A 38 9.04 -4.25 11.19
C PHE A 38 9.77 -2.89 11.24
N PRO A 39 10.32 -2.40 10.12
CA PRO A 39 11.00 -1.11 10.07
C PRO A 39 10.00 0.05 9.94
N PHE A 40 9.99 0.92 10.93
CA PHE A 40 9.07 2.06 10.98
C PHE A 40 9.80 3.32 11.43
N LEU A 41 9.73 4.38 10.62
CA LEU A 41 10.32 5.69 10.88
C LEU A 41 11.78 5.64 11.35
N GLY A 42 12.59 4.78 10.73
CA GLY A 42 14.02 4.65 11.00
C GLY A 42 14.37 3.74 12.18
N VAL A 43 13.39 3.08 12.80
CA VAL A 43 13.59 2.16 13.93
C VAL A 43 13.03 0.80 13.59
N ILE A 44 13.76 -0.26 13.95
CA ILE A 44 13.26 -1.63 13.81
C ILE A 44 12.51 -2.01 15.08
N HIS A 45 11.21 -2.25 14.94
CA HIS A 45 10.37 -2.74 16.01
C HIS A 45 10.42 -4.27 16.06
N PHE A 46 10.37 -4.83 17.28
CA PHE A 46 10.37 -6.26 17.54
C PHE A 46 9.17 -6.69 18.40
N GLY A 47 8.84 -7.98 18.31
CA GLY A 47 7.79 -8.63 19.10
C GLY A 47 6.45 -7.91 18.97
N ARG A 48 5.79 -7.67 20.11
CA ARG A 48 4.42 -7.13 20.15
C ARG A 48 4.27 -5.76 19.46
N SER A 49 5.29 -4.90 19.52
CA SER A 49 5.23 -3.60 18.82
C SER A 49 5.24 -3.76 17.30
N ALA A 50 6.01 -4.71 16.77
CA ALA A 50 6.04 -5.01 15.34
C ALA A 50 4.71 -5.61 14.88
N GLU A 51 4.17 -6.55 15.64
CA GLU A 51 2.87 -7.18 15.37
C GLU A 51 1.74 -6.15 15.29
N VAL A 52 1.70 -5.19 16.22
CA VAL A 52 0.69 -4.12 16.21
C VAL A 52 0.83 -3.22 14.98
N LEU A 53 2.06 -2.88 14.58
CA LEU A 53 2.31 -2.07 13.38
C LEU A 53 1.91 -2.80 12.10
N VAL A 54 2.31 -4.06 11.95
CA VAL A 54 1.92 -4.91 10.80
C VAL A 54 0.41 -5.08 10.74
N PHE A 55 -0.25 -5.29 11.89
CA PHE A 55 -1.70 -5.39 11.95
C PHE A 55 -2.39 -4.09 11.53
N ALA A 56 -1.92 -2.94 12.04
CA ALA A 56 -2.45 -1.64 11.68
C ALA A 56 -2.30 -1.36 10.17
N ASP A 57 -1.12 -1.63 9.61
CA ASP A 57 -0.85 -1.46 8.18
C ASP A 57 -1.75 -2.38 7.32
N SER A 58 -1.91 -3.63 7.74
CA SER A 58 -2.80 -4.58 7.08
C SER A 58 -4.25 -4.10 7.10
N MET A 59 -4.72 -3.55 8.22
CA MET A 59 -6.07 -2.97 8.31
C MET A 59 -6.23 -1.77 7.37
N ILE A 60 -5.23 -0.91 7.25
CA ILE A 60 -5.24 0.23 6.31
C ILE A 60 -5.32 -0.29 4.88
N CYS A 61 -4.47 -1.24 4.49
CA CYS A 61 -4.50 -1.83 3.15
C CYS A 61 -5.86 -2.47 2.82
N LEU A 62 -6.45 -3.20 3.76
CA LEU A 62 -7.78 -3.77 3.59
C LEU A 62 -8.86 -2.68 3.43
N TYR A 63 -8.80 -1.63 4.23
CA TYR A 63 -9.72 -0.50 4.14
C TYR A 63 -9.61 0.19 2.77
N LEU A 64 -8.38 0.44 2.29
CA LEU A 64 -8.13 1.02 0.97
C LEU A 64 -8.65 0.13 -0.15
N PHE A 65 -8.43 -1.19 -0.08
CA PHE A 65 -8.97 -2.16 -1.02
C PHE A 65 -10.51 -2.09 -1.09
N LEU A 66 -11.18 -2.17 0.05
CA LEU A 66 -12.65 -2.07 0.13
C LEU A 66 -13.14 -0.72 -0.41
N GLY A 67 -12.41 0.35 -0.09
CA GLY A 67 -12.68 1.69 -0.57
C GLY A 67 -12.56 1.84 -2.09
N ILE A 68 -11.60 1.15 -2.73
CA ILE A 68 -11.44 1.08 -4.18
C ILE A 68 -12.61 0.30 -4.80
N MET A 69 -12.98 -0.83 -4.19
CA MET A 69 -14.10 -1.65 -4.64
C MET A 69 -15.44 -0.91 -4.55
N LYS A 70 -15.56 0.06 -3.64
CA LYS A 70 -16.71 0.97 -3.52
C LYS A 70 -16.55 2.30 -4.27
N GLN A 71 -15.41 2.53 -4.95
CA GLN A 71 -15.10 3.75 -5.71
C GLN A 71 -15.26 5.07 -4.92
N GLN A 72 -14.94 5.06 -3.62
CA GLN A 72 -15.23 6.22 -2.76
C GLN A 72 -14.21 7.35 -2.94
N THR A 73 -14.68 8.59 -3.02
CA THR A 73 -13.78 9.77 -3.14
C THR A 73 -12.86 9.92 -1.93
N MET A 74 -13.31 9.55 -0.72
CA MET A 74 -12.44 9.56 0.48
C MET A 74 -11.26 8.59 0.32
N THR A 75 -11.49 7.42 -0.28
CA THR A 75 -10.44 6.44 -0.55
C THR A 75 -9.36 7.02 -1.44
N TRP A 76 -9.71 7.85 -2.42
CA TRP A 76 -8.71 8.49 -3.28
C TRP A 76 -7.72 9.35 -2.48
N TYR A 77 -8.22 10.17 -1.54
CA TYR A 77 -7.35 10.94 -0.64
C TYR A 77 -6.51 10.05 0.26
N LEU A 78 -7.10 8.98 0.80
CA LEU A 78 -6.40 8.04 1.68
C LEU A 78 -5.32 7.24 0.92
N LEU A 79 -5.56 6.87 -0.34
CA LEU A 79 -4.56 6.20 -1.18
C LEU A 79 -3.34 7.10 -1.42
N ILE A 80 -3.57 8.38 -1.74
CA ILE A 80 -2.47 9.35 -1.92
C ILE A 80 -1.73 9.55 -0.59
N GLY A 81 -2.45 9.74 0.51
CA GLY A 81 -1.87 9.95 1.83
C GLY A 81 -1.05 8.74 2.29
N TYR A 82 -1.61 7.53 2.17
CA TYR A 82 -0.94 6.28 2.51
C TYR A 82 0.31 6.05 1.67
N ASN A 83 0.23 6.21 0.35
CA ASN A 83 1.41 6.03 -0.50
C ASN A 83 2.49 7.08 -0.22
N THR A 84 2.10 8.32 0.08
CA THR A 84 3.05 9.37 0.49
C THR A 84 3.71 9.01 1.81
N PHE A 85 2.93 8.50 2.77
CA PHE A 85 3.44 8.01 4.04
C PHE A 85 4.45 6.87 3.83
N GLU A 86 4.15 5.89 2.98
CA GLU A 86 5.07 4.80 2.65
C GLU A 86 6.38 5.29 2.02
N VAL A 87 6.30 6.27 1.11
CA VAL A 87 7.50 6.90 0.52
C VAL A 87 8.34 7.58 1.60
N VAL A 88 7.71 8.37 2.48
CA VAL A 88 8.41 9.05 3.58
C VAL A 88 9.00 8.03 4.55
N ASN A 89 8.25 7.00 4.94
CA ASN A 89 8.71 5.93 5.81
C ASN A 89 9.94 5.22 5.20
N THR A 90 9.89 4.89 3.91
CA THR A 90 11.00 4.26 3.19
C THR A 90 12.22 5.18 3.12
N LEU A 91 12.04 6.49 2.88
CA LEU A 91 13.14 7.46 2.88
C LEU A 91 13.79 7.62 4.26
N VAL A 92 12.99 7.70 5.32
CA VAL A 92 13.47 7.77 6.71
C VAL A 92 14.19 6.46 7.05
N ASN A 93 13.60 5.31 6.73
CA ASN A 93 14.20 4.00 6.89
C ASN A 93 15.56 3.93 6.18
N LEU A 94 15.65 4.33 4.91
CA LEU A 94 16.91 4.35 4.16
C LEU A 94 17.96 5.27 4.79
N ARG A 95 17.55 6.38 5.41
CA ARG A 95 18.47 7.35 6.02
C ARG A 95 18.98 6.92 7.39
N TYR A 96 18.15 6.25 8.19
CA TYR A 96 18.44 5.96 9.59
C TYR A 96 18.76 4.48 9.87
N LEU A 97 18.34 3.55 9.02
CA LEU A 97 18.70 2.14 9.16
C LEU A 97 20.02 1.85 8.45
N HIS A 98 21.02 1.45 9.22
CA HIS A 98 22.27 0.98 8.64
C HIS A 98 22.19 -0.51 8.29
N ALA A 99 22.90 -0.91 7.23
CA ALA A 99 23.01 -2.31 6.82
C ALA A 99 23.51 -3.20 7.96
N ALA A 100 24.40 -2.68 8.83
CA ALA A 100 24.89 -3.40 10.01
C ALA A 100 23.80 -3.79 11.03
N ASP A 101 22.70 -3.01 11.12
CA ASP A 101 21.58 -3.33 11.99
C ASP A 101 20.69 -4.40 11.35
N LEU A 102 20.53 -4.35 10.03
CA LEU A 102 19.81 -5.38 9.26
C LEU A 102 20.57 -6.71 9.23
N GLU A 103 21.90 -6.70 9.16
CA GLU A 103 22.74 -7.90 9.21
C GLU A 103 22.58 -8.67 10.53
N LYS A 104 22.55 -7.95 11.65
CA LYS A 104 22.32 -8.54 12.98
C LYS A 104 20.98 -9.24 13.09
N ILE A 105 19.99 -8.80 12.31
CA ILE A 105 18.62 -9.29 12.35
C ILE A 105 18.39 -10.39 11.33
N ALA A 106 18.93 -10.23 10.12
CA ALA A 106 18.84 -11.20 9.05
C ALA A 106 19.77 -12.41 9.27
N GLY A 107 20.78 -12.28 10.14
CA GLY A 107 21.75 -13.34 10.42
C GLY A 107 22.68 -13.65 9.25
N GLN A 108 22.69 -12.80 8.23
CA GLN A 108 23.46 -12.93 6.99
C GLN A 108 23.97 -11.55 6.55
N PRO A 109 25.09 -11.48 5.83
CA PRO A 109 25.59 -10.22 5.28
C PRO A 109 24.55 -9.61 4.34
N VAL A 110 24.32 -8.31 4.49
CA VAL A 110 23.35 -7.55 3.70
C VAL A 110 24.14 -6.62 2.82
N ASP A 111 24.02 -6.77 1.50
CA ASP A 111 24.65 -5.85 0.56
C ASP A 111 24.02 -4.45 0.70
N PRO A 112 24.78 -3.44 1.20
CA PRO A 112 24.25 -2.09 1.39
C PRO A 112 23.87 -1.43 0.06
N GLN A 113 24.54 -1.77 -1.05
CA GLN A 113 24.21 -1.23 -2.37
C GLN A 113 22.89 -1.83 -2.87
N GLY A 114 22.74 -3.16 -2.81
CA GLY A 114 21.49 -3.85 -3.13
C GLY A 114 20.31 -3.37 -2.29
N LEU A 115 20.50 -3.15 -0.99
CA LEU A 115 19.47 -2.59 -0.10
C LEU A 115 19.04 -1.19 -0.55
N ALA A 116 19.99 -0.30 -0.86
CA ALA A 116 19.68 1.04 -1.33
C ALA A 116 18.92 1.02 -2.66
N ILE A 117 19.37 0.20 -3.62
CA ILE A 117 18.70 0.03 -4.92
C ILE A 117 17.28 -0.47 -4.75
N ASN A 118 17.06 -1.46 -3.87
CA ASN A 118 15.72 -1.99 -3.62
C ASN A 118 14.79 -0.91 -3.02
N ASN A 119 15.23 -0.20 -1.98
CA ASN A 119 14.44 0.87 -1.37
C ASN A 119 14.13 2.01 -2.36
N ILE A 120 15.10 2.42 -3.18
CA ILE A 120 14.89 3.42 -4.24
C ILE A 120 13.86 2.91 -5.26
N SER A 121 13.95 1.64 -5.66
CA SER A 121 13.00 1.03 -6.60
C SER A 121 11.58 1.02 -6.05
N VAL A 122 11.42 0.71 -4.75
CA VAL A 122 10.13 0.78 -4.04
C VAL A 122 9.59 2.20 -4.02
N ILE A 123 10.41 3.20 -3.67
CA ILE A 123 10.02 4.62 -3.68
C ILE A 123 9.52 5.05 -5.07
N ILE A 124 10.25 4.68 -6.13
CA ILE A 124 9.86 4.99 -7.52
C ILE A 124 8.54 4.29 -7.86
N ALA A 125 8.39 3.00 -7.54
CA ALA A 125 7.17 2.25 -7.81
C ALA A 125 5.93 2.86 -7.13
N ILE A 126 6.05 3.21 -5.84
CA ILE A 126 4.95 3.84 -5.07
C ILE A 126 4.66 5.25 -5.61
N SER A 127 5.68 6.00 -6.02
CA SER A 127 5.49 7.33 -6.63
C SER A 127 4.75 7.24 -7.97
N LEU A 128 5.11 6.29 -8.83
CA LEU A 128 4.41 6.02 -10.08
C LEU A 128 2.97 5.55 -9.85
N LEU A 129 2.75 4.67 -8.87
CA LEU A 129 1.43 4.23 -8.45
C LEU A 129 0.58 5.42 -7.98
N THR A 130 1.16 6.33 -7.20
CA THR A 130 0.48 7.55 -6.73
C THR A 130 0.08 8.45 -7.90
N GLY A 131 0.97 8.64 -8.87
CA GLY A 131 0.66 9.37 -10.10
C GLY A 131 -0.47 8.71 -10.91
N PHE A 132 -0.47 7.38 -11.00
CA PHE A 132 -1.54 6.62 -11.64
C PHE A 132 -2.88 6.80 -10.92
N ILE A 133 -2.90 6.69 -9.59
CA ILE A 133 -4.10 6.92 -8.75
C ILE A 133 -4.62 8.34 -8.91
N TYR A 134 -3.72 9.33 -8.94
CA TYR A 134 -4.09 10.73 -9.16
C TYR A 134 -4.79 10.93 -10.50
N LYS A 135 -4.31 10.28 -11.56
CA LYS A 135 -4.95 10.32 -12.89
C LYS A 135 -6.32 9.65 -12.91
N GLN A 136 -6.55 8.63 -12.09
CA GLN A 136 -7.83 7.91 -11.99
C GLN A 136 -8.86 8.59 -11.08
N ARG A 137 -8.64 9.84 -10.64
CA ARG A 137 -9.54 10.58 -9.73
C ARG A 137 -11.01 10.55 -10.16
N GLU A 138 -11.27 10.60 -11.46
CA GLU A 138 -12.63 10.68 -12.04
C GLU A 138 -13.41 9.37 -11.87
N CYS A 139 -12.71 8.25 -11.62
CA CYS A 139 -13.33 6.96 -11.34
C CYS A 139 -13.83 6.85 -9.89
N PHE A 140 -13.42 7.76 -8.99
CA PHE A 140 -13.88 7.77 -7.59
C PHE A 140 -15.10 8.70 -7.44
N THR A 141 -16.28 8.17 -7.77
CA THR A 141 -17.54 8.94 -7.74
C THR A 141 -18.23 8.88 -6.38
N ASN A 142 -18.73 10.05 -5.94
CA ASN A 142 -19.24 10.30 -4.60
C ASN A 142 -20.68 9.74 -4.39
N ARG A 143 -20.94 8.49 -4.75
CA ARG A 143 -22.27 7.87 -4.57
C ARG A 143 -22.56 7.59 -3.09
N SER A 144 -21.52 7.51 -2.25
CA SER A 144 -21.58 7.64 -0.79
C SER A 144 -20.23 8.19 -0.28
N ARG A 145 -20.28 9.15 0.66
CA ARG A 145 -19.07 9.73 1.31
C ARG A 145 -18.40 8.77 2.30
N TYR A 146 -19.08 7.72 2.74
CA TYR A 146 -18.64 6.82 3.80
C TYR A 146 -18.78 5.34 3.39
N LEU A 147 -17.94 4.49 3.99
CA LEU A 147 -17.99 3.02 3.83
C LEU A 147 -19.29 2.40 4.38
N PHE A 148 -20.03 3.20 5.16
CA PHE A 148 -21.37 2.93 5.70
C PHE A 148 -22.32 4.05 5.31
#